data_AF-A0A937EXI3-F1
#
_entry.id   AF-A0A937EXI3-F1
#
_cell.length_a   1.000
_cell.length_b   1.000
_cell.length_c   1.000
_cell.angle_alpha   90.00
_cell.angle_beta   90.00
_cell.angle_gamma   90.00
#
_symmetry.space_group_name_H-M   'P 1'
#
loop_
_entity.id
_entity.type
_entity.pdbx_description
1 polymer ?
#
loop_
_entity_poly.entity_id
_entity_poly.type
_entity_poly.pdbx_seq_one_letter_code
_entity_poly.pdbx_strand_id
1 'polypeptide(L)'
;MVANSGATDSSLTTPNSFTDINKAPKELQPYINDLAQLGVLTPPTVGTKANVSSTELAPNQSMTRRDFARWLFNANNRLNSDRPAQQIRAGLETASPAFKDVSPSDPDFAVIQGLAEAGILPSPLSGSSTTVTFRPDQPLTRETLLLWKVPMDVRQALPKASLEAIQQTWGFQDAARIDPLAQRAVLADYQNGDQSNIRRAFGYTTLFQPKKAVSRAEAAAALWYFGYQGEGQSAQEALKAGATTGG
;
A
#
# COMPACT_ATOMS: atom_id res chain seq x y z
N MET A 1 10.39 27.02 40.73
CA MET A 1 9.81 27.18 39.38
C MET A 1 10.71 26.46 38.40
N VAL A 2 10.37 25.23 38.04
CA VAL A 2 11.07 24.48 36.99
C VAL A 2 10.06 24.34 35.86
N ALA A 3 10.30 25.05 34.76
CA ALA A 3 9.45 24.99 33.58
C ALA A 3 9.79 23.72 32.78
N ASN A 4 8.76 22.89 32.60
CA ASN A 4 8.76 21.68 31.81
C ASN A 4 8.71 22.05 30.32
N SER A 5 9.79 21.81 29.57
CA SER A 5 9.83 22.00 28.12
C SER A 5 9.16 20.82 27.44
N GLY A 6 7.86 20.94 27.17
CA GLY A 6 7.12 20.02 26.32
C GLY A 6 7.65 20.10 24.89
N ALA A 7 8.15 18.98 24.39
CA ALA A 7 8.40 18.79 22.97
C ALA A 7 7.04 18.76 22.25
N THR A 8 6.78 19.80 21.46
CA THR A 8 5.62 19.87 20.58
C THR A 8 5.82 18.91 19.42
N ASP A 9 5.04 17.82 19.42
CA ASP A 9 4.71 17.02 18.26
C ASP A 9 4.12 17.94 17.18
N SER A 10 4.76 18.05 16.02
CA SER A 10 4.36 18.96 14.96
C SER A 10 4.82 18.45 13.60
N SER A 11 4.10 17.46 13.09
CA SER A 11 3.87 17.34 11.64
C SER A 11 2.55 16.62 11.35
N LEU A 12 1.43 17.15 11.85
CA LEU A 12 0.15 16.91 11.19
C LEU A 12 0.13 17.80 9.94
N THR A 13 0.66 17.28 8.85
CA THR A 13 0.53 17.89 7.52
C THR A 13 -0.94 18.09 7.20
N THR A 14 -1.29 19.30 6.79
CA THR A 14 -2.61 19.68 6.31
C THR A 14 -3.11 18.65 5.28
N PRO A 15 -4.39 18.23 5.29
CA PRO A 15 -4.91 17.33 4.29
C PRO A 15 -4.59 17.82 2.88
N ASN A 16 -3.81 17.04 2.12
CA ASN A 16 -3.42 17.41 0.76
C ASN A 16 -4.68 17.46 -0.10
N SER A 17 -5.11 18.67 -0.47
CA SER A 17 -6.21 18.88 -1.39
C SER A 17 -5.68 18.78 -2.82
N PHE A 18 -5.77 17.59 -3.42
CA PHE A 18 -5.34 17.37 -4.80
C PHE A 18 -6.33 17.98 -5.79
N THR A 19 -5.83 18.70 -6.79
CA THR A 19 -6.67 19.45 -7.74
C THR A 19 -7.22 18.60 -8.89
N ASP A 20 -6.74 17.36 -9.04
CA ASP A 20 -6.96 16.52 -10.21
C ASP A 20 -7.62 15.16 -9.90
N ILE A 21 -8.21 15.00 -8.71
CA ILE A 21 -8.93 13.76 -8.32
C ILE A 21 -10.04 13.43 -9.32
N ASN A 22 -10.69 14.44 -9.89
CA ASN A 22 -11.74 14.29 -10.90
C ASN A 22 -11.26 13.62 -12.20
N LYS A 23 -9.94 13.52 -12.44
CA LYS A 23 -9.37 12.77 -13.57
C LYS A 23 -9.39 11.25 -13.34
N ALA A 24 -9.57 10.77 -12.11
CA ALA A 24 -9.69 9.34 -11.81
C ALA A 24 -11.06 8.79 -12.27
N PRO A 25 -11.17 7.46 -12.52
CA PRO A 25 -12.47 6.81 -12.66
C PRO A 25 -13.41 7.15 -11.51
N LYS A 26 -14.68 7.45 -11.79
CA LYS A 26 -15.63 7.98 -10.80
C LYS A 26 -15.77 7.07 -9.58
N GLU A 27 -15.72 5.76 -9.80
CA GLU A 27 -15.86 4.72 -8.79
C GLU A 27 -14.69 4.71 -7.80
N LEU A 28 -13.51 5.22 -8.19
CA LEU A 28 -12.32 5.26 -7.36
C LEU A 28 -12.13 6.60 -6.63
N GLN A 29 -12.84 7.66 -7.05
CA GLN A 29 -12.71 8.99 -6.46
C GLN A 29 -13.03 9.04 -4.96
N PRO A 30 -14.06 8.35 -4.43
CA PRO A 30 -14.33 8.34 -2.99
C PRO A 30 -13.14 7.82 -2.17
N TYR A 31 -12.49 6.74 -2.64
CA TYR A 31 -11.33 6.17 -1.96
C TYR A 31 -10.16 7.13 -1.90
N ILE A 32 -9.92 7.86 -3.00
CA ILE A 32 -8.87 8.87 -3.08
C ILE A 32 -9.16 10.01 -2.12
N ASN A 33 -10.40 10.52 -2.10
CA ASN A 33 -10.80 11.62 -1.23
C ASN A 33 -10.59 11.27 0.25
N ASP A 34 -11.04 10.10 0.69
CA ASP A 34 -10.89 9.68 2.09
C ASP A 34 -9.40 9.58 2.49
N LEU A 35 -8.56 8.94 1.66
CA LEU A 35 -7.14 8.80 1.94
C LEU A 35 -6.37 10.13 1.85
N ALA A 36 -6.79 11.04 0.98
CA ALA A 36 -6.24 12.40 0.91
C ALA A 36 -6.57 13.19 2.19
N GLN A 37 -7.80 13.07 2.70
CA GLN A 37 -8.21 13.67 3.97
C GLN A 37 -7.41 13.13 5.16
N LEU A 38 -7.06 11.85 5.13
CA LEU A 38 -6.18 11.23 6.14
C LEU A 38 -4.71 11.65 6.01
N GLY A 39 -4.32 12.37 4.96
CA GLY A 39 -2.93 12.78 4.72
C GLY A 39 -2.01 11.62 4.30
N VAL A 40 -2.56 10.52 3.80
CA VAL A 40 -1.80 9.33 3.39
C VAL A 40 -1.15 9.53 2.02
N LEU A 41 -1.86 10.20 1.11
CA LEU A 41 -1.45 10.33 -0.28
C LEU A 41 -0.44 11.47 -0.46
N THR A 42 0.56 11.21 -1.30
CA THR A 42 1.63 12.16 -1.67
C THR A 42 1.71 12.27 -3.18
N PRO A 43 2.18 13.40 -3.76
CA PRO A 43 2.49 13.49 -5.19
C PRO A 43 3.49 12.40 -5.67
N PRO A 44 3.58 12.12 -6.98
CA PRO A 44 4.58 11.22 -7.56
C PRO A 44 6.02 11.70 -7.30
N THR A 45 6.94 10.80 -6.92
CA THR A 45 8.35 11.19 -6.62
C THR A 45 9.33 11.00 -7.78
N VAL A 46 9.08 10.10 -8.75
CA VAL A 46 10.04 9.77 -9.82
C VAL A 46 9.35 9.56 -11.16
N GLY A 47 9.98 10.00 -12.26
CA GLY A 47 9.57 9.71 -13.64
C GLY A 47 8.97 10.88 -14.42
N THR A 48 8.85 12.07 -13.83
CA THR A 48 8.35 13.25 -14.55
C THR A 48 9.49 14.13 -15.02
N LYS A 49 9.75 14.10 -16.33
CA LYS A 49 10.28 15.29 -16.99
C LYS A 49 9.25 16.40 -16.76
N ALA A 50 9.60 17.38 -15.94
CA ALA A 50 8.83 18.57 -15.55
C ALA A 50 7.78 18.40 -14.42
N ASN A 51 7.96 19.23 -13.38
CA ASN A 51 6.91 19.93 -12.60
C ASN A 51 5.61 19.17 -12.32
N VAL A 52 5.64 18.11 -11.51
CA VAL A 52 4.39 17.71 -10.83
C VAL A 52 4.23 18.63 -9.62
N SER A 53 3.15 19.40 -9.62
CA SER A 53 2.84 20.28 -8.49
C SER A 53 2.67 19.46 -7.21
N SER A 54 3.00 20.03 -6.05
CA SER A 54 2.69 19.43 -4.75
C SER A 54 1.17 19.20 -4.55
N THR A 55 0.35 19.78 -5.42
CA THR A 55 -1.12 19.68 -5.43
C THR A 55 -1.67 18.68 -6.46
N GLU A 56 -0.82 17.97 -7.22
CA GLU A 56 -1.27 16.99 -8.23
C GLU A 56 -1.06 15.55 -7.75
N LEU A 57 -2.13 14.75 -7.82
CA LEU A 57 -2.09 13.32 -7.53
C LEU A 57 -1.66 12.52 -8.74
N ALA A 58 -1.98 12.98 -9.96
CA ALA A 58 -1.83 12.24 -11.21
C ALA A 58 -2.49 10.84 -11.16
N PRO A 59 -3.81 10.73 -10.91
CA PRO A 59 -4.47 9.47 -10.54
C PRO A 59 -4.32 8.35 -11.58
N ASN A 60 -4.18 8.69 -12.86
CA ASN A 60 -4.05 7.72 -13.96
C ASN A 60 -2.60 7.38 -14.32
N GLN A 61 -1.61 8.03 -13.71
CA GLN A 61 -0.21 7.70 -13.90
C GLN A 61 0.11 6.36 -13.20
N SER A 62 1.08 5.63 -13.75
CA SER A 62 1.62 4.43 -13.10
C SER A 62 2.17 4.76 -11.71
N MET A 63 1.77 3.96 -10.72
CA MET A 63 2.34 3.93 -9.39
C MET A 63 3.76 3.33 -9.45
N THR A 64 4.72 3.92 -8.72
CA THR A 64 6.06 3.33 -8.53
C THR A 64 6.06 2.42 -7.31
N ARG A 65 7.02 1.50 -7.24
CA ARG A 65 7.21 0.63 -6.07
C ARG A 65 7.49 1.43 -4.80
N ARG A 66 8.31 2.48 -4.90
CA ARG A 66 8.61 3.42 -3.81
C ARG A 66 7.37 4.12 -3.29
N ASP A 67 6.62 4.78 -4.19
CA ASP A 67 5.42 5.53 -3.78
C ASP A 67 4.39 4.62 -3.14
N PHE A 68 4.23 3.40 -3.67
CA PHE A 68 3.31 2.43 -3.08
C PHE A 68 3.78 1.95 -1.70
N ALA A 69 5.07 1.68 -1.50
CA ALA A 69 5.59 1.31 -0.18
C ALA A 69 5.34 2.41 0.86
N ARG A 70 5.58 3.68 0.49
CA ARG A 70 5.26 4.84 1.32
C ARG A 70 3.77 4.90 1.67
N TRP A 71 2.90 4.80 0.67
CA TRP A 71 1.46 4.82 0.91
C TRP A 71 0.99 3.62 1.74
N LEU A 72 1.52 2.42 1.48
CA LEU A 72 1.16 1.20 2.21
C LEU A 72 1.48 1.33 3.71
N PHE A 73 2.69 1.76 4.04
CA PHE A 73 3.13 1.96 5.42
C PHE A 73 2.30 3.05 6.11
N ASN A 74 2.17 4.22 5.46
CA ASN A 74 1.44 5.35 6.03
C ASN A 74 -0.05 5.05 6.21
N ALA A 75 -0.70 4.44 5.21
CA ALA A 75 -2.11 4.05 5.30
C ALA A 75 -2.33 3.08 6.44
N ASN A 76 -1.53 2.01 6.52
CA ASN A 76 -1.65 1.03 7.60
C ASN A 76 -1.53 1.68 8.97
N ASN A 77 -0.50 2.48 9.18
CA ASN A 77 -0.22 3.06 10.49
C ASN A 77 -1.23 4.15 10.87
N ARG A 78 -1.74 4.88 9.89
CA ARG A 78 -2.76 5.92 10.05
C ARG A 78 -4.11 5.33 10.42
N LEU A 79 -4.56 4.31 9.69
CA LEU A 79 -5.83 3.64 9.99
C LEU A 79 -5.75 3.00 11.37
N ASN A 80 -4.70 2.20 11.62
CA ASN A 80 -4.52 1.48 12.89
C ASN A 80 -3.84 2.32 13.99
N SER A 81 -4.08 3.63 14.04
CA SER A 81 -3.44 4.53 15.01
C SER A 81 -3.81 4.23 16.47
N ASP A 82 -4.99 3.65 16.68
CA ASP A 82 -5.50 3.16 17.97
C ASP A 82 -5.12 1.69 18.25
N ARG A 83 -4.45 1.01 17.31
CA ARG A 83 -4.09 -0.42 17.40
C ARG A 83 -2.59 -0.63 17.18
N PRO A 84 -1.73 -0.34 18.18
CA PRO A 84 -0.27 -0.40 18.02
C PRO A 84 0.29 -1.75 17.57
N ALA A 85 -0.40 -2.86 17.90
CA ALA A 85 -0.03 -4.21 17.47
C ALA A 85 -0.23 -4.44 15.95
N GLN A 86 -1.02 -3.59 15.29
CA GLN A 86 -1.30 -3.64 13.86
C GLN A 86 -0.43 -2.65 13.05
N GLN A 87 0.31 -1.77 13.72
CA GLN A 87 1.23 -0.84 13.08
C GLN A 87 2.56 -1.51 12.69
N ILE A 88 3.16 -1.05 11.60
CA ILE A 88 4.50 -1.44 11.17
C ILE A 88 5.50 -0.42 11.73
N ARG A 89 6.62 -0.91 12.26
CA ARG A 89 7.70 -0.06 12.76
C ARG A 89 8.57 0.41 11.61
N ALA A 90 8.98 1.67 11.64
CA ALA A 90 9.97 2.18 10.71
C ALA A 90 11.33 1.52 11.00
N GLY A 91 12.08 1.22 9.95
CA GLY A 91 13.45 0.72 10.07
C GLY A 91 14.38 1.79 10.63
N LEU A 92 15.38 1.37 11.39
CA LEU A 92 16.38 2.28 11.96
C LEU A 92 17.43 2.62 10.91
N GLU A 93 17.83 3.89 10.81
CA GLU A 93 18.90 4.34 9.88
C GLU A 93 20.24 3.64 10.13
N THR A 94 20.46 3.12 11.34
CA THR A 94 21.64 2.37 11.73
C THR A 94 21.57 0.88 11.36
N ALA A 95 20.43 0.39 10.86
CA ALA A 95 20.26 -1.00 10.47
C ALA A 95 21.02 -1.32 9.18
N SER A 96 21.38 -2.59 9.00
CA SER A 96 21.92 -3.06 7.73
C SER A 96 20.81 -3.02 6.67
N PRO A 97 21.01 -2.36 5.52
CA PRO A 97 20.00 -2.28 4.47
C PRO A 97 19.56 -3.66 3.98
N ALA A 98 18.23 -3.87 3.91
CA ALA A 98 17.65 -5.09 3.34
C ALA A 98 17.87 -5.19 1.82
N PHE A 99 18.04 -4.06 1.14
CA PHE A 99 18.21 -3.95 -0.31
C PHE A 99 19.47 -3.15 -0.65
N LYS A 100 20.20 -3.57 -1.69
CA LYS A 100 21.46 -2.93 -2.11
C LYS A 100 21.27 -1.56 -2.76
N ASP A 101 20.10 -1.30 -3.32
CA ASP A 101 19.73 -0.11 -4.07
C ASP A 101 18.87 0.88 -3.27
N VAL A 102 18.79 0.71 -1.94
CA VAL A 102 18.12 1.64 -1.02
C VAL A 102 19.09 1.91 0.14
N SER A 103 19.80 3.04 0.09
CA SER A 103 20.77 3.42 1.12
C SER A 103 20.09 4.03 2.34
N PRO A 104 20.73 4.05 3.54
CA PRO A 104 20.18 4.74 4.72
C PRO A 104 19.85 6.22 4.52
N SER A 105 20.50 6.89 3.58
CA SER A 105 20.23 8.29 3.21
C SER A 105 19.05 8.48 2.26
N ASP A 106 18.44 7.40 1.78
CA ASP A 106 17.25 7.45 0.95
C ASP A 106 16.06 7.98 1.77
N PRO A 107 15.28 8.97 1.29
CA PRO A 107 14.18 9.56 2.06
C PRO A 107 13.09 8.55 2.46
N ASP A 108 12.97 7.41 1.76
CA ASP A 108 12.04 6.34 2.10
C ASP A 108 12.73 5.13 2.73
N PHE A 109 14.01 5.24 3.11
CA PHE A 109 14.76 4.13 3.68
C PHE A 109 14.02 3.52 4.87
N ALA A 110 13.65 4.32 5.87
CA ALA A 110 13.02 3.82 7.08
C ALA A 110 11.69 3.09 6.80
N VAL A 111 10.92 3.58 5.83
CA VAL A 111 9.66 2.96 5.39
C VAL A 111 9.93 1.61 4.69
N ILE A 112 10.80 1.61 3.68
CA ILE A 112 11.10 0.42 2.88
C ILE A 112 11.77 -0.65 3.75
N GLN A 113 12.73 -0.24 4.58
CA GLN A 113 13.42 -1.11 5.53
C GLN A 113 12.43 -1.71 6.53
N GLY A 114 11.56 -0.90 7.15
CA GLY A 114 10.58 -1.40 8.12
C GLY A 114 9.59 -2.41 7.53
N LEU A 115 9.12 -2.18 6.30
CA LEU A 115 8.27 -3.15 5.60
C LEU A 115 9.02 -4.45 5.23
N ALA A 116 10.32 -4.37 4.90
CA ALA A 116 11.15 -5.54 4.62
C ALA A 116 11.43 -6.36 5.89
N GLU A 117 11.75 -5.70 7.01
CA GLU A 117 11.95 -6.31 8.32
C GLU A 117 10.67 -6.97 8.86
N ALA A 118 9.51 -6.39 8.55
CA ALA A 118 8.21 -7.00 8.83
C ALA A 118 7.86 -8.18 7.88
N GLY A 119 8.71 -8.50 6.89
CA GLY A 119 8.49 -9.57 5.93
C GLY A 119 7.41 -9.29 4.87
N ILE A 120 6.97 -8.03 4.75
CA ILE A 120 5.95 -7.60 3.77
C ILE A 120 6.57 -7.45 2.38
N LEU A 121 7.76 -6.84 2.32
CA LEU A 121 8.54 -6.75 1.08
C LEU A 121 9.47 -7.97 0.98
N PRO A 122 9.35 -8.79 -0.08
CA PRO A 122 10.29 -9.89 -0.32
C PRO A 122 11.72 -9.36 -0.39
N SER A 123 12.60 -9.92 0.44
CA SER A 123 13.99 -9.50 0.59
C SER A 123 14.86 -10.69 1.02
N PRO A 124 16.20 -10.53 1.13
CA PRO A 124 17.05 -11.57 1.68
C PRO A 124 16.63 -11.94 3.13
N LEU A 125 16.06 -11.00 3.89
CA LEU A 125 15.56 -11.24 5.26
C LEU A 125 14.41 -12.23 5.29
N SER A 126 13.58 -12.27 4.25
CA SER A 126 12.45 -13.21 4.12
C SER A 126 12.83 -14.50 3.39
N GLY A 127 14.12 -14.78 3.21
CA GLY A 127 14.62 -15.95 2.47
C GLY A 127 14.60 -15.83 0.95
N SER A 128 14.29 -14.65 0.40
CA SER A 128 14.36 -14.40 -1.05
C SER A 128 15.79 -14.09 -1.46
N SER A 129 16.62 -15.12 -1.59
CA SER A 129 18.06 -14.99 -1.88
C SER A 129 18.38 -14.29 -3.21
N THR A 130 17.42 -14.28 -4.14
CA THR A 130 17.55 -13.63 -5.46
C THR A 130 17.07 -12.18 -5.46
N THR A 131 16.26 -11.76 -4.49
CA THR A 131 15.70 -10.39 -4.42
C THR A 131 16.61 -9.49 -3.59
N VAL A 132 17.78 -9.16 -4.15
CA VAL A 132 18.78 -8.28 -3.48
C VAL A 132 18.57 -6.79 -3.75
N THR A 133 17.60 -6.44 -4.59
CA THR A 133 17.27 -5.05 -4.98
C THR A 133 15.77 -4.80 -4.84
N PHE A 134 15.39 -3.61 -4.37
CA PHE A 134 14.02 -3.17 -4.24
C PHE A 134 13.46 -2.63 -5.57
N ARG A 135 14.31 -1.97 -6.38
CA ARG A 135 13.97 -1.28 -7.63
C ARG A 135 12.90 -0.20 -7.43
N PRO A 136 13.19 0.87 -6.66
CA PRO A 136 12.19 1.84 -6.20
C PRO A 136 11.39 2.50 -7.33
N ASP A 137 12.03 2.79 -8.46
CA ASP A 137 11.44 3.59 -9.54
C ASP A 137 10.71 2.75 -10.58
N GLN A 138 10.73 1.42 -10.44
CA GLN A 138 9.99 0.55 -11.34
C GLN A 138 8.47 0.67 -11.09
N PRO A 139 7.64 0.55 -12.16
CA PRO A 139 6.20 0.46 -12.02
C PRO A 139 5.78 -0.66 -11.05
N LEU A 140 4.79 -0.37 -10.22
CA LEU A 140 4.11 -1.37 -9.41
C LEU A 140 3.20 -2.20 -10.31
N THR A 141 3.38 -3.52 -10.33
CA THR A 141 2.50 -4.45 -11.05
C THR A 141 1.33 -4.91 -10.17
N ARG A 142 0.23 -5.36 -10.79
CA ARG A 142 -0.95 -5.87 -10.05
C ARG A 142 -0.62 -7.01 -9.09
N GLU A 143 0.21 -7.95 -9.51
CA GLU A 143 0.64 -9.05 -8.64
C GLU A 143 1.53 -8.57 -7.48
N THR A 144 2.38 -7.56 -7.70
CA THR A 144 3.26 -6.99 -6.66
C THR A 144 2.42 -6.25 -5.62
N LEU A 145 1.42 -5.49 -6.07
CA LEU A 145 0.47 -4.82 -5.18
C LEU A 145 -0.16 -5.83 -4.22
N LEU A 146 -0.70 -6.95 -4.72
CA LEU A 146 -1.33 -7.95 -3.85
C LEU A 146 -0.31 -8.67 -2.97
N LEU A 147 0.86 -9.00 -3.50
CA LEU A 147 1.92 -9.64 -2.73
C LEU A 147 2.29 -8.84 -1.48
N TRP A 148 2.26 -7.50 -1.55
CA TRP A 148 2.57 -6.63 -0.41
C TRP A 148 1.34 -6.28 0.42
N LYS A 149 0.19 -6.06 -0.22
CA LYS A 149 -1.03 -5.58 0.46
C LYS A 149 -1.75 -6.70 1.22
N VAL A 150 -1.94 -7.87 0.60
CA VAL A 150 -2.78 -8.94 1.19
C VAL A 150 -2.23 -9.46 2.53
N PRO A 151 -0.92 -9.63 2.76
CA PRO A 151 -0.41 -9.98 4.09
C PRO A 151 -0.81 -8.97 5.18
N MET A 152 -0.95 -7.69 4.83
CA MET A 152 -1.36 -6.63 5.76
C MET A 152 -2.86 -6.69 6.10
N ASP A 153 -3.66 -7.26 5.19
CA ASP A 153 -5.08 -7.50 5.39
C ASP A 153 -5.30 -8.72 6.29
N VAL A 154 -4.66 -9.84 5.92
CA VAL A 154 -4.86 -11.14 6.56
C VAL A 154 -4.18 -11.22 7.92
N ARG A 155 -3.00 -10.60 8.08
CA ARG A 155 -2.17 -10.60 9.31
C ARG A 155 -1.90 -11.98 9.91
N GLN A 156 -1.96 -13.01 9.07
CA GLN A 156 -1.71 -14.41 9.40
C GLN A 156 -0.97 -15.06 8.23
N ALA A 157 -0.50 -16.29 8.44
CA ALA A 157 0.09 -17.07 7.36
C ALA A 157 -0.90 -17.22 6.21
N LEU A 158 -0.50 -16.80 5.01
CA LEU A 158 -1.32 -16.99 3.82
C LEU A 158 -1.46 -18.48 3.50
N PRO A 159 -2.60 -18.91 2.95
CA PRO A 159 -2.80 -20.30 2.54
C PRO A 159 -1.77 -20.71 1.49
N LYS A 160 -1.49 -22.01 1.42
CA LYS A 160 -0.84 -22.56 0.23
C LYS A 160 -1.76 -22.33 -0.97
N ALA A 161 -1.19 -21.89 -2.08
CA ALA A 161 -1.91 -21.73 -3.33
C ALA A 161 -1.34 -22.64 -4.39
N SER A 162 -2.21 -23.10 -5.29
CA SER A 162 -1.84 -23.68 -6.57
C SER A 162 -2.49 -22.87 -7.69
N LEU A 163 -1.97 -23.04 -8.91
CA LEU A 163 -2.57 -22.42 -10.09
C LEU A 163 -4.04 -22.82 -10.25
N GLU A 164 -4.35 -24.09 -10.05
CA GLU A 164 -5.70 -24.65 -10.15
C GLU A 164 -6.64 -24.00 -9.14
N ALA A 165 -6.20 -23.80 -7.90
CA ALA A 165 -7.01 -23.14 -6.87
C ALA A 165 -7.38 -21.70 -7.26
N ILE A 166 -6.46 -20.96 -7.88
CA ILE A 166 -6.72 -19.60 -8.38
C ILE A 166 -7.69 -19.63 -9.56
N GLN A 167 -7.52 -20.58 -10.49
CA GLN A 167 -8.43 -20.74 -11.63
C GLN A 167 -9.85 -21.08 -11.17
N GLN A 168 -10.00 -21.94 -10.16
CA GLN A 168 -11.31 -22.32 -9.62
C GLN A 168 -12.00 -21.19 -8.86
N THR A 169 -11.25 -20.36 -8.14
CA THR A 169 -11.81 -19.28 -7.31
C THR A 169 -12.05 -18.01 -8.12
N TRP A 170 -11.02 -17.49 -8.79
CA TRP A 170 -11.11 -16.24 -9.55
C TRP A 170 -11.55 -16.42 -11.00
N GLY A 171 -11.36 -17.59 -11.61
CA GLY A 171 -11.68 -17.79 -13.03
C GLY A 171 -10.76 -17.04 -14.00
N PHE A 172 -9.56 -16.62 -13.56
CA PHE A 172 -8.65 -15.86 -14.42
C PHE A 172 -8.10 -16.72 -15.57
N GLN A 173 -8.31 -16.23 -16.80
CA GLN A 173 -7.82 -16.88 -18.01
C GLN A 173 -6.28 -16.86 -18.09
N ASP A 174 -5.64 -15.90 -17.42
CA ASP A 174 -4.20 -15.69 -17.42
C ASP A 174 -3.54 -16.01 -16.07
N ALA A 175 -4.18 -16.85 -15.24
CA ALA A 175 -3.67 -17.24 -13.93
C ALA A 175 -2.24 -17.82 -13.99
N ALA A 176 -1.88 -18.53 -15.08
CA ALA A 176 -0.57 -19.12 -15.27
C ALA A 176 0.58 -18.09 -15.37
N ARG A 177 0.26 -16.80 -15.57
CA ARG A 177 1.23 -15.70 -15.65
C ARG A 177 1.52 -15.04 -14.29
N ILE A 178 0.80 -15.43 -13.24
CA ILE A 178 0.97 -14.90 -11.89
C ILE A 178 2.27 -15.45 -11.30
N ASP A 179 3.11 -14.57 -10.77
CA ASP A 179 4.32 -14.96 -10.06
C ASP A 179 4.00 -15.95 -8.93
N PRO A 180 4.72 -17.09 -8.82
CA PRO A 180 4.47 -18.08 -7.77
C PRO A 180 4.43 -17.51 -6.34
N LEU A 181 5.22 -16.47 -6.04
CA LEU A 181 5.20 -15.81 -4.73
C LEU A 181 3.90 -15.05 -4.48
N ALA A 182 3.28 -14.50 -5.53
CA ALA A 182 2.04 -13.74 -5.48
C ALA A 182 0.78 -14.63 -5.49
N GLN A 183 0.88 -15.90 -5.90
CA GLN A 183 -0.27 -16.82 -6.00
C GLN A 183 -1.03 -16.94 -4.67
N ARG A 184 -0.32 -17.09 -3.55
CA ARG A 184 -0.92 -17.14 -2.21
C ARG A 184 -1.67 -15.87 -1.82
N ALA A 185 -1.15 -14.71 -2.24
CA ALA A 185 -1.81 -13.43 -1.99
C ALA A 185 -3.06 -13.29 -2.86
N VAL A 186 -2.99 -13.66 -4.15
CA VAL A 186 -4.15 -13.66 -5.05
C VAL A 186 -5.25 -14.57 -4.53
N LEU A 187 -4.92 -15.79 -4.08
CA LEU A 187 -5.89 -16.74 -3.55
C LEU A 187 -6.53 -16.21 -2.25
N ALA A 188 -5.73 -15.68 -1.32
CA ALA A 188 -6.24 -15.13 -0.07
C ALA A 188 -7.11 -13.88 -0.28
N ASP A 189 -6.79 -13.05 -1.27
CA ASP A 189 -7.61 -11.87 -1.61
C ASP A 189 -9.05 -12.26 -1.96
N TYR A 190 -9.26 -13.39 -2.64
CA TYR A 190 -10.59 -13.92 -2.95
C TYR A 190 -11.43 -14.17 -1.69
N GLN A 191 -10.79 -14.68 -0.63
CA GLN A 191 -11.44 -15.04 0.62
C GLN A 191 -11.97 -13.82 1.38
N ASN A 192 -11.52 -12.61 1.02
CA ASN A 192 -12.05 -11.36 1.55
C ASN A 192 -13.33 -10.87 0.83
N GLY A 193 -13.85 -11.64 -0.14
CA GLY A 193 -15.13 -11.38 -0.80
C GLY A 193 -15.19 -9.99 -1.44
N ASP A 194 -16.24 -9.23 -1.11
CA ASP A 194 -16.45 -7.87 -1.62
C ASP A 194 -15.39 -6.87 -1.12
N GLN A 195 -14.69 -7.18 -0.02
CA GLN A 195 -13.57 -6.39 0.50
C GLN A 195 -12.22 -6.74 -0.15
N SER A 196 -12.19 -7.66 -1.13
CA SER A 196 -10.98 -8.00 -1.88
C SER A 196 -10.38 -6.78 -2.59
N ASN A 197 -9.06 -6.71 -2.59
CA ASN A 197 -8.31 -5.64 -3.24
C ASN A 197 -8.53 -5.68 -4.75
N ILE A 198 -8.62 -6.87 -5.37
CA ILE A 198 -8.88 -7.02 -6.81
C ILE A 198 -10.21 -6.38 -7.20
N ARG A 199 -11.31 -6.70 -6.49
CA ARG A 199 -12.63 -6.16 -6.84
C ARG A 199 -12.69 -4.66 -6.61
N ARG A 200 -12.11 -4.18 -5.51
CA ARG A 200 -12.11 -2.75 -5.16
C ARG A 200 -11.26 -1.91 -6.11
N ALA A 201 -10.08 -2.39 -6.48
CA ALA A 201 -9.15 -1.63 -7.34
C ALA A 201 -9.44 -1.81 -8.83
N PHE A 202 -9.75 -3.03 -9.28
CA PHE A 202 -9.79 -3.38 -10.71
C PHE A 202 -11.18 -3.69 -11.24
N GLY A 203 -12.19 -3.75 -10.35
CA GLY A 203 -13.55 -4.14 -10.71
C GLY A 203 -13.66 -5.61 -11.11
N TYR A 204 -14.76 -5.95 -11.80
CA TYR A 204 -14.94 -7.28 -12.38
C TYR A 204 -13.92 -7.52 -13.50
N THR A 205 -13.16 -8.60 -13.40
CA THR A 205 -12.22 -9.01 -14.44
C THR A 205 -12.07 -10.53 -14.52
N THR A 206 -11.97 -11.05 -15.74
CA THR A 206 -11.59 -12.44 -16.03
C THR A 206 -10.14 -12.55 -16.54
N LEU A 207 -9.46 -11.41 -16.71
CA LEU A 207 -8.05 -11.29 -17.06
C LEU A 207 -7.35 -10.44 -15.99
N PHE A 208 -6.61 -11.08 -15.09
CA PHE A 208 -5.97 -10.39 -13.99
C PHE A 208 -4.90 -9.42 -14.49
N GLN A 209 -4.17 -9.82 -15.54
CA GLN A 209 -3.02 -9.10 -16.11
C GLN A 209 -1.95 -8.85 -15.04
N PRO A 210 -1.32 -9.90 -14.48
CA PRO A 210 -0.47 -9.79 -13.29
C PRO A 210 0.70 -8.81 -13.45
N LYS A 211 1.20 -8.63 -14.68
CA LYS A 211 2.31 -7.73 -15.01
C LYS A 211 1.87 -6.30 -15.43
N LYS A 212 0.56 -6.03 -15.50
CA LYS A 212 0.06 -4.69 -15.82
C LYS A 212 0.43 -3.72 -14.70
N ALA A 213 0.88 -2.53 -15.08
CA ALA A 213 1.14 -1.45 -14.14
C ALA A 213 -0.15 -0.97 -13.46
N VAL A 214 -0.08 -0.71 -12.17
CA VAL A 214 -1.17 -0.18 -11.36
C VAL A 214 -1.14 1.34 -11.43
N SER A 215 -2.29 1.96 -11.68
CA SER A 215 -2.45 3.42 -11.58
C SER A 215 -2.50 3.89 -10.12
N ARG A 216 -2.23 5.17 -9.90
CA ARG A 216 -2.26 5.73 -8.55
C ARG A 216 -3.66 5.70 -7.91
N ALA A 217 -4.71 5.84 -8.73
CA ALA A 217 -6.10 5.66 -8.29
C ALA A 217 -6.40 4.21 -7.85
N GLU A 218 -6.00 3.22 -8.65
CA GLU A 218 -6.16 1.80 -8.30
C GLU A 218 -5.39 1.45 -7.01
N ALA A 219 -4.18 2.00 -6.83
CA ALA A 219 -3.39 1.81 -5.61
C ALA A 219 -4.06 2.43 -4.38
N ALA A 220 -4.60 3.65 -4.50
CA ALA A 220 -5.38 4.28 -3.42
C ALA A 220 -6.60 3.43 -3.05
N ALA A 221 -7.34 2.93 -4.04
CA ALA A 221 -8.48 2.05 -3.81
C ALA A 221 -8.08 0.77 -3.04
N ALA A 222 -6.96 0.13 -3.37
CA ALA A 222 -6.48 -1.03 -2.64
C ALA A 222 -6.17 -0.72 -1.16
N LEU A 223 -5.60 0.46 -0.87
CA LEU A 223 -5.21 0.90 0.47
C LEU A 223 -6.36 1.49 1.29
N TRP A 224 -7.54 1.69 0.71
CA TRP A 224 -8.68 2.30 1.41
C TRP A 224 -9.20 1.46 2.59
N TYR A 225 -8.97 0.16 2.59
CA TYR A 225 -9.36 -0.75 3.66
C TYR A 225 -8.24 -1.71 4.01
N PHE A 226 -8.05 -1.95 5.31
CA PHE A 226 -7.17 -2.98 5.85
C PHE A 226 -7.96 -3.92 6.75
N GLY A 227 -7.95 -5.21 6.42
CA GLY A 227 -8.59 -6.23 7.23
C GLY A 227 -9.08 -7.43 6.44
N TYR A 228 -9.64 -8.39 7.16
CA TYR A 228 -9.97 -9.70 6.65
C TYR A 228 -11.28 -10.21 7.23
N GLN A 229 -12.16 -10.75 6.38
CA GLN A 229 -13.43 -11.38 6.78
C GLN A 229 -14.32 -10.51 7.68
N GLY A 230 -14.36 -9.20 7.39
CA GLY A 230 -15.18 -8.23 8.12
C GLY A 230 -14.51 -7.62 9.35
N GLU A 231 -13.36 -8.14 9.79
CA GLU A 231 -12.54 -7.52 10.81
C GLU A 231 -11.50 -6.61 10.16
N GLY A 232 -11.72 -5.30 10.24
CA GLY A 232 -10.82 -4.34 9.63
C GLY A 232 -11.19 -2.90 9.90
N GLN A 233 -10.60 -2.02 9.11
CA GLN A 233 -10.87 -0.60 9.16
C GLN A 233 -10.67 0.01 7.78
N SER A 234 -11.64 0.82 7.37
CA SER A 234 -11.59 1.66 6.18
C SER A 234 -11.09 3.06 6.51
N ALA A 235 -10.62 3.78 5.50
CA ALA A 235 -10.28 5.19 5.60
C ALA A 235 -11.49 6.03 6.02
N GLN A 236 -12.69 5.69 5.54
CA GLN A 236 -13.92 6.37 5.93
C GLN A 236 -14.23 6.19 7.43
N GLU A 237 -14.08 4.98 7.96
CA GLU A 237 -14.27 4.72 9.40
C GLU A 237 -13.24 5.46 10.25
N ALA A 238 -11.98 5.49 9.81
CA ALA A 238 -10.93 6.24 10.49
C ALA A 238 -11.22 7.76 10.53
N LEU A 239 -11.74 8.33 9.44
CA LEU A 239 -12.17 9.74 9.41
C LEU A 239 -13.32 10.01 10.38
N LYS A 240 -14.32 9.14 10.42
CA LYS A 240 -15.45 9.26 11.37
C LYS A 240 -14.98 9.17 12.81
N ALA A 241 -14.09 8.25 13.13
CA ALA A 241 -13.51 8.13 14.47
C ALA A 241 -12.74 9.39 14.89
N GLY A 242 -11.91 9.94 13.99
CA GLY A 242 -11.16 11.19 14.24
C GLY A 242 -12.06 12.41 14.49
N ALA A 243 -13.20 12.51 13.80
CA ALA A 243 -14.16 13.60 13.98
C ALA A 243 -14.89 13.55 15.34
N THR A 244 -15.01 12.36 15.94
CA THR A 244 -15.78 12.17 17.19
C THR A 244 -14.94 12.48 18.44
N THR A 245 -13.61 12.41 18.34
CA THR A 245 -12.67 12.66 19.45
C THR A 245 -12.28 14.15 19.58
N GLY A 246 -12.68 14.98 18.62
CA GLY A 246 -12.37 16.42 18.57
C GLY A 246 -13.53 17.36 18.90
N GLY A 247 -14.65 16.82 19.44
CA GLY A 247 -15.84 17.57 19.85
C GLY A 247 -15.98 17.70 21.36
#